data_AF-A0A4V1G836-F1
#
_entry.id   AF-A0A4V1G836-F1
#
_cell.length_a   1.000
_cell.length_b   1.000
_cell.length_c   1.000
_cell.angle_alpha   90.00
_cell.angle_beta   90.00
_cell.angle_gamma   90.00
#
_symmetry.space_group_name_H-M   'P 1'
#
loop_
_entity.id
_entity.type
_entity.pdbx_description
1 polymer ?
#
loop_
_entity_poly.entity_id
_entity_poly.type
_entity_poly.pdbx_seq_one_letter_code
_entity_poly.pdbx_strand_id
1 'polypeptide(L)'
;MTKSEIFERAWKLSRRGAKNFGGNAKQYFPEALKAVFESIKVEARINHDRREALSSKRKYTRDEAVEILGYQADYNLMMWLRTGRQYRLDAHNEQIELIQTVSALSDNAVLLNHGGGHNVYIYRD
;
A
#
# COMPACT_ATOMS: atom_id res chain seq x y z
N MET A 1 3.30 8.01 0.39
CA MET A 1 3.49 9.33 -0.23
C MET A 1 3.80 10.36 0.85
N THR A 2 4.90 11.10 0.71
CA THR A 2 5.32 12.13 1.65
C THR A 2 4.64 13.47 1.38
N LYS A 3 4.70 14.42 2.33
CA LYS A 3 4.21 15.79 2.10
C LYS A 3 4.89 16.41 0.87
N SER A 4 6.22 16.28 0.73
CA SER A 4 6.96 16.85 -0.42
C SER A 4 6.43 16.34 -1.76
N GLU A 5 6.21 15.03 -1.86
CA GLU A 5 5.68 14.40 -3.08
C GLU A 5 4.25 14.87 -3.40
N ILE A 6 3.42 15.11 -2.39
CA ILE A 6 2.07 15.69 -2.57
C ILE A 6 2.18 17.08 -3.17
N PHE A 7 3.05 17.94 -2.62
CA PHE A 7 3.28 19.29 -3.13
C PHE A 7 3.85 19.28 -4.56
N GLU A 8 4.81 18.41 -4.85
CA GLU A 8 5.40 18.26 -6.18
C GLU A 8 4.37 17.80 -7.23
N ARG A 9 3.54 16.81 -6.90
CA ARG A 9 2.46 16.35 -7.76
C ARG A 9 1.42 17.44 -7.99
N ALA A 10 1.04 18.17 -6.93
CA ALA A 10 0.13 19.30 -7.04
C ALA A 10 0.71 20.36 -7.97
N TRP A 11 1.97 20.76 -7.80
CA TRP A 11 2.64 21.73 -8.68
C TRP A 11 2.69 21.27 -10.14
N LYS A 12 2.97 19.99 -10.37
CA LYS A 12 2.98 19.41 -11.72
C LYS A 12 1.60 19.50 -12.37
N LEU A 13 0.53 19.22 -11.62
CA LEU A 13 -0.85 19.37 -12.09
C LEU A 13 -1.20 20.83 -12.36
N SER A 14 -0.81 21.76 -11.48
CA SER A 14 -1.07 23.19 -11.66
C SER A 14 -0.37 23.78 -12.89
N ARG A 15 0.88 23.37 -13.15
CA ARG A 15 1.61 23.76 -14.37
C ARG A 15 0.94 23.22 -15.63
N ARG A 16 0.41 21.99 -15.58
CA ARG A 16 -0.40 21.44 -16.68
C ARG A 16 -1.68 22.23 -16.89
N GLY A 17 -2.37 22.61 -15.81
CA GLY A 17 -3.55 23.48 -15.88
C GLY A 17 -3.26 24.81 -16.57
N ALA A 18 -2.23 25.52 -16.11
CA ALA A 18 -1.80 26.79 -16.71
C ALA A 18 -1.39 26.64 -18.19
N LYS A 19 -0.71 25.54 -18.55
CA LYS A 19 -0.32 25.25 -19.93
C LYS A 19 -1.53 25.01 -20.84
N ASN A 20 -2.55 24.31 -20.35
CA ASN A 20 -3.69 23.88 -21.16
C ASN A 20 -4.82 24.92 -21.22
N PHE A 21 -4.96 25.74 -20.17
CA PHE A 21 -6.11 26.64 -20.00
C PHE A 21 -5.73 28.13 -19.84
N GLY A 22 -4.44 28.46 -19.94
CA GLY A 22 -3.93 29.82 -19.74
C GLY A 22 -3.78 30.20 -18.26
N GLY A 23 -3.42 31.45 -17.97
CA GLY A 23 -3.20 31.92 -16.60
C GLY A 23 -1.86 31.46 -15.99
N ASN A 24 -1.75 31.51 -14.66
CA ASN A 24 -0.53 31.16 -13.95
C ASN A 24 -0.70 29.91 -13.07
N ALA A 25 0.38 29.15 -12.88
CA ALA A 25 0.33 27.90 -12.11
C ALA A 25 -0.08 28.09 -10.63
N LYS A 26 0.14 29.28 -10.04
CA LYS A 26 -0.27 29.55 -8.65
C LYS A 26 -1.79 29.54 -8.50
N GLN A 27 -2.52 30.00 -9.52
CA GLN A 27 -3.99 30.02 -9.52
C GLN A 27 -4.60 28.61 -9.48
N TYR A 28 -3.96 27.63 -10.13
CA TYR A 28 -4.42 26.24 -10.17
C TYR A 28 -3.92 25.39 -8.99
N PHE A 29 -3.07 25.94 -8.13
CA PHE A 29 -2.43 25.18 -7.06
C PHE A 29 -3.40 24.65 -5.99
N PRO A 30 -4.35 25.45 -5.46
CA PRO A 30 -5.28 24.97 -4.46
C PRO A 30 -6.14 23.79 -4.95
N GLU A 31 -6.67 23.87 -6.17
CA GLU A 31 -7.50 22.83 -6.79
C GLU A 31 -6.68 21.58 -7.10
N ALA A 32 -5.47 21.74 -7.62
CA ALA A 32 -4.55 20.64 -7.84
C ALA A 32 -4.20 19.91 -6.53
N LEU A 33 -3.96 20.66 -5.45
CA LEU A 33 -3.68 20.08 -4.14
C LEU A 33 -4.88 19.27 -3.62
N LYS A 34 -6.11 19.81 -3.74
CA LYS A 34 -7.34 19.07 -3.41
C LYS A 34 -7.46 17.78 -4.22
N ALA A 35 -7.22 17.84 -5.53
CA ALA A 35 -7.28 16.67 -6.41
C ALA A 35 -6.27 15.60 -6.01
N VAL A 36 -5.04 15.98 -5.62
CA VAL A 36 -4.03 15.02 -5.13
C VAL A 36 -4.50 14.37 -3.82
N PHE A 37 -5.01 15.14 -2.86
CA PHE A 37 -5.54 14.56 -1.61
C PHE A 37 -6.72 13.61 -1.85
N GLU A 38 -7.65 13.96 -2.75
CA GLU A 38 -8.75 13.06 -3.11
C GLU A 38 -8.24 11.79 -3.79
N SER A 39 -7.23 11.89 -4.66
CA SER A 39 -6.62 10.69 -5.27
C SER A 39 -6.02 9.75 -4.23
N ILE A 40 -5.38 10.29 -3.18
CA ILE A 40 -4.82 9.50 -2.07
C ILE A 40 -5.92 8.80 -1.28
N LYS A 41 -7.05 9.47 -1.02
CA LYS A 41 -8.20 8.86 -0.34
C LYS A 41 -8.82 7.73 -1.16
N VAL A 42 -8.94 7.94 -2.48
CA VAL A 42 -9.45 6.91 -3.41
C VAL A 42 -8.51 5.71 -3.43
N GLU A 43 -7.21 5.94 -3.54
CA GLU A 43 -6.18 4.88 -3.51
C GLU A 43 -6.24 4.10 -2.19
N ALA A 44 -6.33 4.77 -1.05
CA ALA A 44 -6.47 4.12 0.26
C ALA A 44 -7.73 3.24 0.36
N ARG A 45 -8.86 3.69 -0.22
CA ARG A 45 -10.09 2.89 -0.28
C ARG A 45 -9.94 1.67 -1.18
N ILE A 46 -9.36 1.84 -2.37
CA ILE A 46 -9.08 0.72 -3.28
C ILE A 46 -8.21 -0.34 -2.60
N ASN A 47 -7.15 0.09 -1.91
CA ASN A 47 -6.24 -0.81 -1.20
C ASN A 47 -6.94 -1.51 -0.02
N HIS A 48 -7.81 -0.80 0.70
CA HIS A 48 -8.65 -1.41 1.75
C HIS A 48 -9.56 -2.49 1.19
N ASP A 49 -10.32 -2.19 0.13
CA ASP A 49 -11.26 -3.13 -0.47
C ASP A 49 -10.53 -4.35 -1.06
N ARG A 50 -9.35 -4.14 -1.64
CA ARG A 50 -8.49 -5.22 -2.15
C ARG A 50 -7.94 -6.08 -1.03
N ARG A 51 -7.50 -5.49 0.08
CA ARG A 51 -7.09 -6.23 1.29
C ARG A 51 -8.23 -7.08 1.83
N GLU A 52 -9.44 -6.53 1.94
CA GLU A 52 -10.62 -7.28 2.43
C GLU A 52 -11.00 -8.43 1.49
N ALA A 53 -10.96 -8.19 0.17
CA ALA A 53 -11.20 -9.25 -0.81
C ALA A 53 -10.17 -10.38 -0.68
N LEU A 54 -8.89 -10.04 -0.53
CA LEU A 54 -7.82 -11.03 -0.34
C LEU A 54 -7.94 -11.74 1.01
N SER A 55 -8.19 -11.03 2.12
CA SER A 55 -8.24 -11.63 3.45
C SER A 55 -9.29 -12.74 3.60
N SER A 56 -10.36 -12.67 2.80
CA SER A 56 -11.41 -13.69 2.72
C SER A 56 -11.02 -14.94 1.91
N LYS A 57 -9.95 -14.88 1.11
CA LYS A 57 -9.48 -16.01 0.32
C LYS A 57 -8.80 -17.05 1.20
N ARG A 58 -9.10 -18.31 0.91
CA ARG A 58 -8.45 -19.48 1.53
C ARG A 58 -7.10 -19.81 0.91
N LYS A 59 -6.92 -19.48 -0.37
CA LYS A 59 -5.71 -19.75 -1.15
C LYS A 59 -5.27 -18.47 -1.84
N TYR A 60 -3.97 -18.22 -1.83
CA TYR A 60 -3.33 -17.12 -2.53
C TYR A 60 -2.43 -17.66 -3.64
N THR A 61 -2.37 -16.93 -4.76
CA THR A 61 -1.18 -16.99 -5.61
C THR A 61 0.01 -16.37 -4.89
N ARG A 62 1.23 -16.57 -5.41
CA ARG A 62 2.43 -15.90 -4.89
C ARG A 62 2.24 -14.39 -4.78
N ASP A 63 1.77 -13.75 -5.86
CA ASP A 63 1.67 -12.29 -5.91
C ASP A 63 0.59 -11.77 -4.95
N GLU A 64 -0.53 -12.49 -4.80
CA GLU A 64 -1.56 -12.17 -3.81
C GLU A 64 -1.07 -12.32 -2.38
N ALA A 65 -0.22 -13.32 -2.12
CA ALA A 65 0.42 -13.51 -0.83
C ALA A 65 1.41 -12.38 -0.53
N VAL A 66 2.26 -12.00 -1.48
CA VAL A 66 3.16 -10.84 -1.34
C VAL A 66 2.36 -9.57 -1.03
N GLU A 67 1.24 -9.38 -1.72
CA GLU A 67 0.39 -8.20 -1.53
C GLU A 67 -0.24 -8.15 -0.13
N ILE A 68 -0.84 -9.26 0.34
CA ILE A 68 -1.46 -9.28 1.68
C ILE A 68 -0.42 -9.11 2.79
N LEU A 69 0.78 -9.69 2.62
CA LEU A 69 1.91 -9.50 3.54
C LEU A 69 2.38 -8.03 3.54
N GLY A 70 2.41 -7.38 2.38
CA GLY A 70 2.72 -5.96 2.26
C GLY A 70 1.76 -5.08 3.07
N TYR A 71 0.45 -5.30 2.95
CA TYR A 71 -0.54 -4.59 3.76
C TYR A 71 -0.36 -4.81 5.27
N GLN A 72 0.04 -6.01 5.69
CA GLN A 72 0.30 -6.32 7.10
C GLN A 72 1.57 -5.65 7.61
N ALA A 73 2.64 -5.67 6.82
CA ALA A 73 3.89 -5.00 7.11
C ALA A 73 3.65 -3.49 7.31
N ASP A 74 2.92 -2.85 6.39
CA ASP A 74 2.59 -1.42 6.48
C ASP A 74 1.71 -1.10 7.70
N TYR A 75 0.74 -1.96 8.01
CA TYR A 75 -0.08 -1.80 9.21
C TYR A 75 0.75 -1.88 10.50
N ASN A 76 1.66 -2.85 10.58
CA ASN A 76 2.55 -3.01 11.74
C ASN A 76 3.50 -1.82 11.88
N LEU A 77 4.09 -1.33 10.79
CA LEU A 77 4.92 -0.13 10.81
C LEU A 77 4.13 1.10 11.27
N MET A 78 2.92 1.31 10.74
CA MET A 78 2.03 2.39 11.16
C MET A 78 1.70 2.31 12.65
N MET A 79 1.39 1.12 13.16
CA MET A 79 1.11 0.90 14.58
C MET A 79 2.35 1.15 15.45
N TRP A 80 3.55 0.78 14.99
CA TRP A 80 4.79 1.13 15.68
C TRP A 80 5.01 2.64 15.72
N LEU A 81 4.94 3.33 14.57
CA LEU A 81 5.09 4.79 14.50
C LEU A 81 4.11 5.53 15.43
N ARG A 82 2.90 4.98 15.62
CA ARG A 82 1.87 5.56 16.49
C ARG A 82 2.09 5.26 17.98
N THR A 83 2.60 4.08 18.33
CA THR A 83 2.55 3.57 19.71
C THR A 83 3.92 3.33 20.34
N GLY A 84 4.98 3.32 19.55
CA GLY A 84 6.34 2.99 19.99
C GLY A 84 6.54 1.54 20.46
N ARG A 85 5.55 0.66 20.29
CA ARG A 85 5.63 -0.71 20.83
C ARG A 85 6.52 -1.58 19.96
N GLN A 86 7.61 -2.10 20.55
CA GLN A 86 8.65 -2.84 19.82
C GLN A 86 8.12 -4.05 19.04
N TYR A 87 7.20 -4.84 19.63
CA TYR A 87 6.61 -5.99 18.95
C TYR A 87 5.95 -5.66 17.61
N ARG A 88 5.52 -4.40 17.40
CA ARG A 88 4.98 -3.95 16.10
C ARG A 88 6.08 -3.77 15.05
N LEU A 89 7.25 -3.30 15.45
CA LEU A 89 8.41 -3.21 14.56
C LEU A 89 8.95 -4.60 14.25
N ASP A 90 9.01 -5.49 15.26
CA ASP A 90 9.45 -6.88 15.06
C ASP A 90 8.52 -7.59 14.07
N ALA A 91 7.20 -7.49 14.29
CA ALA A 91 6.20 -8.04 13.37
C ALA A 91 6.19 -7.35 11.99
N HIS A 92 6.69 -6.12 11.84
CA HIS A 92 6.90 -5.52 10.52
C HIS A 92 8.08 -6.21 9.81
N ASN A 93 9.21 -6.37 10.50
CA ASN A 93 10.41 -6.99 9.93
C ASN A 93 10.17 -8.45 9.54
N GLU A 94 9.48 -9.23 10.39
CA GLU A 94 9.09 -10.61 10.08
C GLU A 94 8.28 -10.69 8.77
N GLN A 95 7.38 -9.74 8.53
CA GLN A 95 6.57 -9.70 7.31
C GLN A 95 7.41 -9.34 6.08
N ILE A 96 8.38 -8.42 6.22
CA ILE A 96 9.32 -8.08 5.14
C ILE A 96 10.18 -9.29 4.75
N GLU A 97 10.69 -10.05 5.72
CA GLU A 97 11.44 -11.29 5.47
C GLU A 97 10.57 -12.36 4.79
N LEU A 98 9.32 -12.50 5.23
CA LEU A 98 8.38 -13.42 4.61
C LEU A 98 8.04 -13.02 3.17
N ILE A 99 7.90 -11.72 2.88
CA ILE A 99 7.72 -11.22 1.50
C ILE A 99 8.88 -11.65 0.61
N GLN A 100 10.13 -11.54 1.07
CA GLN A 100 11.29 -11.98 0.30
C GLN A 100 11.25 -13.48 0.02
N THR A 101 10.88 -14.26 1.03
CA THR A 101 10.76 -15.72 0.92
C THR A 101 9.66 -16.11 -0.08
N VAL A 102 8.47 -15.52 0.04
CA VAL A 102 7.35 -15.80 -0.86
C VAL A 102 7.64 -15.33 -2.28
N SER A 103 8.29 -14.17 -2.45
CA SER A 103 8.66 -13.65 -3.78
C SER A 103 9.64 -14.56 -4.53
N ALA A 104 10.43 -15.36 -3.81
CA ALA A 104 11.36 -16.32 -4.39
C ALA A 104 10.71 -17.64 -4.83
N LEU A 105 9.43 -17.88 -4.48
CA LEU A 105 8.70 -19.08 -4.88
C LEU A 105 8.36 -19.07 -6.38
N SER A 106 8.09 -20.26 -6.91
CA SER A 106 7.59 -20.40 -8.28
C SER A 106 6.24 -19.69 -8.47
N ASP A 107 5.95 -19.26 -9.70
CA ASP A 107 4.66 -18.60 -10.03
C ASP A 107 3.45 -19.50 -9.75
N ASN A 108 3.64 -20.82 -9.69
CA ASN A 108 2.60 -21.81 -9.45
C ASN A 108 2.42 -22.16 -7.97
N ALA A 109 3.22 -21.55 -7.08
CA ALA A 109 3.09 -21.79 -5.64
C ALA A 109 1.71 -21.34 -5.13
N VAL A 110 1.08 -22.21 -4.35
CA VAL A 110 -0.23 -21.96 -3.73
C VAL A 110 -0.04 -21.82 -2.22
N LEU A 111 -0.35 -20.64 -1.69
CA LEU A 111 -0.20 -20.35 -0.26
C LEU A 111 -1.56 -20.40 0.44
N LEU A 112 -1.59 -20.92 1.66
CA LEU A 112 -2.83 -21.09 2.42
C LEU A 112 -3.01 -20.02 3.49
N ASN A 113 -4.23 -19.52 3.58
CA ASN A 113 -4.71 -18.69 4.68
C ASN A 113 -5.43 -19.57 5.70
N HIS A 114 -4.82 -19.79 6.87
CA HIS A 114 -5.51 -20.42 7.99
C HIS A 114 -6.28 -19.35 8.75
N GLY A 115 -7.56 -19.18 8.39
CA GLY A 115 -8.46 -18.17 8.94
C GLY A 115 -8.40 -18.10 10.47
N GLY A 116 -8.17 -16.90 10.99
CA GLY A 116 -7.99 -16.63 12.42
C GLY A 116 -7.01 -15.48 12.70
N GLY A 117 -6.20 -15.13 11.72
CA GLY A 117 -5.31 -13.98 11.80
C GLY A 117 -4.24 -14.11 10.75
N HIS A 118 -4.52 -13.64 9.53
CA HIS A 118 -3.56 -13.11 8.56
C HIS A 118 -2.23 -13.85 8.32
N ASN A 119 -2.11 -15.14 8.67
CA ASN A 119 -0.88 -15.89 8.55
C ASN A 119 -0.84 -16.60 7.20
N VAL A 120 0.18 -16.28 6.39
CA VAL A 120 0.47 -16.96 5.13
C VAL A 120 1.36 -18.16 5.44
N TYR A 121 0.88 -19.36 5.14
CA TYR A 121 1.65 -20.59 5.27
C TYR A 121 2.05 -21.12 3.89
N ILE A 122 3.35 -21.37 3.71
CA ILE A 122 3.93 -21.91 2.48
C ILE A 122 3.75 -23.43 2.49
N TYR A 123 2.90 -23.97 1.61
CA TYR A 123 2.70 -25.41 1.46
C TYR A 123 3.19 -25.89 0.09
N ARG A 124 4.50 -26.20 0.05
CA ARG A 124 5.26 -26.89 -1.02
C ARG A 124 5.38 -26.18 -2.38
N ASP A 125 6.59 -26.32 -2.95
CA ASP A 125 6.85 -26.34 -4.39
C ASP A 125 6.44 -27.71 -4.99
#